data_AF-A0A7Z7FRI6-F1
#
_entry.id   AF-A0A7Z7FRI6-F1
#
_cell.length_a   1.000
_cell.length_b   1.000
_cell.length_c   1.000
_cell.angle_alpha   90.00
_cell.angle_beta   90.00
_cell.angle_gamma   90.00
#
_symmetry.space_group_name_H-M   'P 1'
#
loop_
_entity.id
_entity.type
_entity.pdbx_description
1 polymer ?
#
loop_
_entity_poly.entity_id
_entity_poly.type
_entity_poly.pdbx_seq_one_letter_code
_entity_poly.pdbx_strand_id
1 'polypeptide(L)'
;MIREPQHAFMSGLNDFRNYLLATQWDMSRRELVGRTVNDKGCIRIQADTLNFQARMDLLRFLLTLDALEIERAEQHDADLASGCIEDTPEKREVCEVQFEMIMPAQLVAIDFMLSMHHYAPHAFPALSAWYEIHRLGKRYPIPDVEPFPRVPVANYGWYHGGRFDAEAPADGPRDYLAEQWNPYRHPARVSMYAQMKQGERVVYFEESDHLDVDGARACEFVTCSFDHDWYARVQLIRQLTRLASGLTRRF
;
A
#
# COMPACT_ATOMS: atom_id res chain seq x y z
N MET A 1 26.86 -6.55 -6.47
CA MET A 1 27.63 -7.81 -6.46
C MET A 1 28.04 -8.11 -5.03
N ILE A 2 27.34 -9.03 -4.39
CA ILE A 2 27.72 -9.55 -3.08
C ILE A 2 28.92 -10.48 -3.31
N ARG A 3 30.04 -10.20 -2.66
CA ARG A 3 31.31 -10.93 -2.87
C ARG A 3 31.67 -11.81 -1.68
N GLU A 4 31.06 -11.59 -0.53
CA GLU A 4 31.37 -12.26 0.72
C GLU A 4 30.31 -13.33 1.01
N PRO A 5 30.70 -14.59 1.28
CA PRO A 5 29.76 -15.69 1.54
C PRO A 5 28.79 -15.41 2.69
N GLN A 6 29.23 -14.66 3.70
CA GLN A 6 28.41 -14.27 4.87
C GLN A 6 27.21 -13.40 4.53
N HIS A 7 27.19 -12.74 3.36
CA HIS A 7 26.07 -11.90 2.92
C HIS A 7 25.24 -12.56 1.81
N ALA A 8 25.40 -13.87 1.58
CA ALA A 8 24.70 -14.59 0.52
C ALA A 8 23.16 -14.50 0.64
N PHE A 9 22.62 -14.37 1.85
CA PHE A 9 21.19 -14.17 2.11
C PHE A 9 20.65 -12.88 1.45
N MET A 10 21.49 -11.88 1.18
CA MET A 10 21.10 -10.64 0.50
C MET A 10 21.03 -10.75 -1.04
N SER A 11 21.30 -11.94 -1.61
CA SER A 11 21.34 -12.14 -3.08
C SER A 11 20.06 -11.66 -3.77
N GLY A 12 18.90 -12.04 -3.26
CA GLY A 12 17.61 -11.61 -3.80
C GLY A 12 17.39 -10.08 -3.76
N LEU A 13 17.88 -9.39 -2.72
CA LEU A 13 17.83 -7.92 -2.65
C LEU A 13 18.76 -7.27 -3.68
N ASN A 14 19.93 -7.86 -3.93
CA ASN A 14 20.82 -7.42 -5.00
C ASN A 14 20.17 -7.62 -6.38
N ASP A 15 19.44 -8.71 -6.58
CA ASP A 15 18.72 -8.96 -7.83
C ASP A 15 17.58 -7.97 -8.03
N PHE A 16 16.83 -7.67 -6.96
CA PHE A 16 15.81 -6.62 -6.96
C PHE A 16 16.39 -5.25 -7.34
N ARG A 17 17.54 -4.89 -6.76
CA ARG A 17 18.26 -3.65 -7.10
C ARG A 17 18.67 -3.63 -8.57
N ASN A 18 19.21 -4.72 -9.09
CA ASN A 18 19.64 -4.80 -10.50
C ASN A 18 18.45 -4.69 -11.45
N TYR A 19 17.33 -5.32 -11.11
CA TYR A 19 16.07 -5.21 -11.83
C TYR A 19 15.55 -3.77 -11.91
N LEU A 20 15.59 -3.02 -10.80
CA LEU A 20 15.21 -1.60 -10.77
C LEU A 20 16.08 -0.76 -11.71
N LEU A 21 17.40 -1.00 -11.71
CA LEU A 21 18.33 -0.28 -12.57
C LEU A 21 18.12 -0.63 -14.05
N ALA A 22 17.90 -1.92 -14.35
CA ALA A 22 17.69 -2.39 -15.71
C ALA A 22 16.39 -1.85 -16.31
N THR A 23 15.31 -1.76 -15.52
CA THR A 23 13.98 -1.35 -16.00
C THR A 23 13.69 0.14 -15.87
N GLN A 24 14.64 0.96 -15.36
CA GLN A 24 14.38 2.38 -15.10
C GLN A 24 13.91 3.16 -16.35
N TRP A 25 14.42 2.81 -17.53
CA TRP A 25 14.11 3.42 -18.83
C TRP A 25 13.02 2.70 -19.62
N ASP A 26 12.37 1.69 -19.04
CA ASP A 26 11.22 1.04 -19.66
C ASP A 26 9.98 1.93 -19.51
N MET A 27 9.67 2.67 -20.58
CA MET A 27 8.53 3.57 -20.63
C MET A 27 7.18 2.83 -20.66
N SER A 28 7.16 1.54 -21.00
CA SER A 28 5.93 0.74 -20.98
C SER A 28 5.38 0.51 -19.56
N ARG A 29 6.26 0.68 -18.56
CA ARG A 29 5.95 0.52 -17.14
C ARG A 29 5.47 1.81 -16.47
N ARG A 30 5.25 2.87 -17.25
CA ARG A 30 4.89 4.20 -16.74
C ARG A 30 3.45 4.58 -17.08
N GLU A 31 2.85 5.37 -16.20
CA GLU A 31 1.62 6.11 -16.49
C GLU A 31 1.95 7.36 -17.29
N LEU A 32 1.06 7.70 -18.22
CA LEU A 32 1.17 8.91 -19.04
C LEU A 32 0.59 10.16 -18.37
N VAL A 33 -0.28 10.01 -17.37
CA VAL A 33 -0.96 11.13 -16.73
C VAL A 33 -0.17 11.55 -15.49
N GLY A 34 0.31 12.79 -15.49
CA GLY A 34 0.97 13.40 -14.33
C GLY A 34 0.01 13.60 -13.14
N ARG A 35 0.56 13.88 -11.97
CA ARG A 35 -0.22 14.11 -10.72
C ARG A 35 -0.28 15.57 -10.30
N THR A 36 0.58 16.40 -10.88
CA THR A 36 0.68 17.82 -10.54
C THR A 36 -0.15 18.63 -11.52
N VAL A 37 -1.05 19.45 -10.97
CA VAL A 37 -1.77 20.49 -11.72
C VAL A 37 -0.91 21.74 -11.71
N ASN A 38 -0.65 22.33 -12.87
CA ASN A 38 0.09 23.59 -12.96
C ASN A 38 -0.81 24.81 -12.66
N ASP A 39 -0.19 25.99 -12.59
CA ASP A 39 -0.85 27.30 -12.39
C ASP A 39 -2.00 27.58 -13.39
N LYS A 40 -1.96 26.96 -14.56
CA LYS A 40 -2.97 27.09 -15.63
C LYS A 40 -4.07 26.02 -15.57
N GLY A 41 -4.12 25.19 -14.51
CA GLY A 41 -5.12 24.12 -14.40
C GLY A 41 -4.88 22.95 -15.35
N CYS A 42 -3.65 22.79 -15.84
CA CYS A 42 -3.28 21.72 -16.77
C CYS A 42 -2.40 20.67 -16.08
N ILE A 43 -2.58 19.43 -16.50
CA ILE A 43 -1.79 18.26 -16.09
C ILE A 43 -0.90 17.88 -17.27
N ARG A 44 0.37 17.59 -17.01
CA ARG A 44 1.33 17.15 -18.01
C ARG A 44 1.06 15.72 -18.45
N ILE A 45 1.09 15.46 -19.76
CA ILE A 45 0.99 14.11 -20.33
C ILE A 45 2.40 13.65 -20.70
N GLN A 46 3.00 12.82 -19.84
CA GLN A 46 4.34 12.30 -19.98
C GLN A 46 4.45 10.98 -19.21
N ALA A 47 5.25 10.03 -19.72
CA ALA A 47 5.61 8.81 -19.00
C ALA A 47 6.43 9.17 -17.76
N ASP A 48 5.79 9.19 -16.59
CA ASP A 48 6.36 9.77 -15.36
C ASP A 48 6.40 8.73 -14.22
N THR A 49 5.24 8.42 -13.65
CA THR A 49 5.13 7.50 -12.51
C THR A 49 4.96 6.05 -12.94
N LEU A 50 5.31 5.08 -12.07
CA LEU A 50 5.06 3.66 -12.38
C LEU A 50 3.56 3.37 -12.52
N ASN A 51 3.22 2.52 -13.50
CA ASN A 51 1.87 2.05 -13.67
C ASN A 51 1.46 1.05 -12.59
N PHE A 52 0.16 0.74 -12.50
CA PHE A 52 -0.36 -0.14 -11.45
C PHE A 52 0.30 -1.52 -11.47
N GLN A 53 0.41 -2.14 -12.65
CA GLN A 53 1.01 -3.45 -12.78
C GLN A 53 2.47 -3.45 -12.31
N ALA A 54 3.26 -2.47 -12.74
CA ALA A 54 4.66 -2.35 -12.34
C ALA A 54 4.81 -2.15 -10.82
N ARG A 55 3.94 -1.36 -10.19
CA ARG A 55 3.91 -1.21 -8.72
C ARG A 55 3.59 -2.54 -8.02
N MET A 56 2.61 -3.28 -8.52
CA MET A 56 2.22 -4.59 -7.98
C MET A 56 3.32 -5.64 -8.18
N ASP A 57 4.04 -5.62 -9.29
CA ASP A 57 5.17 -6.53 -9.53
C ASP A 57 6.28 -6.27 -8.51
N LEU A 58 6.66 -5.00 -8.29
CA LEU A 58 7.68 -4.65 -7.30
C LEU A 58 7.27 -5.09 -5.89
N LEU A 59 6.01 -4.88 -5.51
CA LEU A 59 5.49 -5.34 -4.23
C LEU A 59 5.57 -6.87 -4.11
N ARG A 60 5.14 -7.61 -5.14
CA ARG A 60 5.19 -9.08 -5.16
C ARG A 60 6.62 -9.61 -5.05
N PHE A 61 7.59 -8.94 -5.67
CA PHE A 61 8.99 -9.30 -5.54
C PHE A 61 9.46 -9.14 -4.10
N LEU A 62 9.22 -7.99 -3.47
CA LEU A 62 9.62 -7.75 -2.08
C LEU A 62 8.95 -8.75 -1.12
N LEU A 63 7.64 -8.97 -1.26
CA LEU A 63 6.91 -9.97 -0.47
C LEU A 63 7.44 -11.40 -0.69
N THR A 64 7.84 -11.73 -1.91
CA THR A 64 8.45 -13.02 -2.20
C THR A 64 9.82 -13.14 -1.52
N LEU A 65 10.62 -12.07 -1.49
CA LEU A 65 11.89 -12.05 -0.78
C LEU A 65 11.71 -12.21 0.73
N ASP A 66 10.72 -11.54 1.32
CA ASP A 66 10.40 -11.68 2.74
C ASP A 66 10.00 -13.12 3.08
N ALA A 67 9.15 -13.75 2.25
CA ALA A 67 8.77 -15.14 2.43
C ALA A 67 9.95 -16.12 2.28
N LEU A 68 10.84 -15.88 1.29
CA LEU A 68 12.03 -16.70 1.09
C LEU A 68 13.04 -16.55 2.24
N GLU A 69 13.12 -15.37 2.86
CA GLU A 69 13.99 -15.15 4.01
C GLU A 69 13.49 -15.90 5.25
N ILE A 70 12.17 -15.95 5.46
CA ILE A 70 11.56 -16.80 6.50
C ILE A 70 11.88 -18.27 6.25
N GLU A 71 11.66 -18.76 5.02
CA GLU A 71 11.96 -20.16 4.66
C GLU A 71 13.45 -20.49 4.82
N ARG A 72 14.33 -19.55 4.47
CA ARG A 72 15.78 -19.70 4.65
C ARG A 72 16.15 -19.78 6.13
N ALA A 73 15.57 -18.94 6.98
CA ALA A 73 15.77 -18.95 8.42
C ALA A 73 15.34 -20.30 9.03
N GLU A 74 14.12 -20.74 8.71
CA GLU A 74 13.56 -22.03 9.16
C GLU A 74 14.41 -23.23 8.70
N GLN A 75 14.84 -23.23 7.43
CA GLN A 75 15.70 -24.30 6.91
C GLN A 75 17.07 -24.30 7.60
N HIS A 76 17.65 -23.12 7.86
CA HIS A 76 18.95 -23.02 8.53
C HIS A 76 18.90 -23.53 9.97
N ASP A 77 17.83 -23.19 10.71
CA ASP A 77 17.58 -23.71 12.05
C ASP A 77 17.40 -25.24 12.05
N ALA A 78 16.64 -25.77 11.10
CA ALA A 78 16.47 -27.22 10.93
C ALA A 78 17.79 -27.94 10.61
N ASP A 79 18.62 -27.36 9.74
CA ASP A 79 19.95 -27.90 9.40
C ASP A 79 20.89 -27.88 10.61
N LEU A 80 20.81 -26.83 11.45
CA LEU A 80 21.57 -26.73 12.69
C LEU A 80 21.14 -27.81 13.69
N ALA A 81 19.83 -27.93 13.92
CA ALA A 81 19.26 -28.89 14.87
C ALA A 81 19.49 -30.35 14.45
N SER A 82 19.54 -30.64 13.15
CA SER A 82 19.84 -31.97 12.61
C SER A 82 21.34 -32.29 12.52
N GLY A 83 22.21 -31.30 12.77
CA GLY A 83 23.66 -31.45 12.67
C GLY A 83 24.19 -31.49 11.23
N CYS A 84 23.39 -31.06 10.25
CA CYS A 84 23.82 -30.89 8.86
C CYS A 84 24.81 -29.72 8.71
N ILE A 85 24.75 -28.74 9.61
CA ILE A 85 25.73 -27.66 9.73
C ILE A 85 26.37 -27.64 11.11
N GLU A 86 27.65 -27.27 11.17
CA GLU A 86 28.38 -27.12 12.44
C GLU A 86 27.76 -26.02 13.30
N ASP A 87 27.65 -26.28 14.60
CA ASP A 87 27.06 -25.38 15.58
C ASP A 87 28.06 -24.33 16.07
N THR A 88 28.08 -23.18 15.40
CA THR A 88 28.90 -22.01 15.76
C THR A 88 28.02 -20.79 16.08
N PRO A 89 28.50 -19.83 16.90
CA PRO A 89 27.73 -18.62 17.24
C PRO A 89 27.23 -17.84 16.03
N GLU A 90 28.05 -17.75 14.98
CA GLU A 90 27.72 -17.01 13.75
C GLU A 90 26.59 -17.70 12.95
N LYS A 91 26.54 -19.03 12.98
CA LYS A 91 25.48 -19.82 12.31
C LYS A 91 24.17 -19.79 13.09
N ARG A 92 24.25 -19.69 14.41
CA ARG A 92 23.05 -19.46 15.24
C ARG A 92 22.40 -18.11 14.95
N GLU A 93 23.19 -17.07 14.71
CA GLU A 93 22.67 -15.74 14.40
C GLU A 93 21.83 -15.71 13.11
N VAL A 94 22.25 -16.46 12.09
CA VAL A 94 21.52 -16.57 10.82
C VAL A 94 20.36 -17.56 10.85
N CYS A 95 20.09 -18.23 11.98
CA CYS A 95 18.84 -19.00 12.17
C CYS A 95 17.62 -18.08 12.26
N GLU A 96 17.82 -16.81 12.63
CA GLU A 96 16.76 -15.81 12.68
C GLU A 96 16.54 -15.16 11.31
N VAL A 97 15.36 -14.59 11.11
CA VAL A 97 15.01 -13.77 9.94
C VAL A 97 15.88 -12.51 9.93
N GLN A 98 16.66 -12.31 8.87
CA GLN A 98 17.63 -11.21 8.79
C GLN A 98 17.01 -9.91 8.28
N PHE A 99 15.93 -9.99 7.51
CA PHE A 99 15.23 -8.82 7.00
C PHE A 99 13.74 -9.09 6.74
N GLU A 100 12.96 -8.01 6.82
CA GLU A 100 11.57 -7.94 6.38
C GLU A 100 11.39 -6.57 5.70
N MET A 101 11.10 -6.58 4.40
CA MET A 101 11.01 -5.39 3.57
C MET A 101 9.63 -4.74 3.65
N ILE A 102 8.59 -5.54 3.78
CA ILE A 102 7.19 -5.09 3.81
C ILE A 102 6.52 -5.52 5.11
N MET A 103 6.58 -4.63 6.10
CA MET A 103 5.86 -4.75 7.36
C MET A 103 4.34 -4.62 7.16
N PRO A 104 3.51 -5.19 8.05
CA PRO A 104 2.05 -5.05 7.97
C PRO A 104 1.55 -3.60 7.87
N ALA A 105 2.17 -2.67 8.60
CA ALA A 105 1.83 -1.25 8.52
C ALA A 105 2.11 -0.65 7.13
N GLN A 106 3.24 -1.02 6.52
CA GLN A 106 3.59 -0.60 5.16
C GLN A 106 2.63 -1.21 4.14
N LEU A 107 2.22 -2.47 4.32
CA LEU A 107 1.26 -3.13 3.44
C LEU A 107 -0.09 -2.40 3.43
N VAL A 108 -0.60 -2.03 4.62
CA VAL A 108 -1.84 -1.24 4.76
C VAL A 108 -1.68 0.15 4.13
N ALA A 109 -0.55 0.83 4.38
CA ALA A 109 -0.26 2.11 3.77
C ALA A 109 -0.21 2.02 2.23
N ILE A 110 0.41 0.97 1.68
CA ILE A 110 0.46 0.72 0.24
C ILE A 110 -0.95 0.52 -0.30
N ASP A 111 -1.79 -0.31 0.34
CA ASP A 111 -3.17 -0.52 -0.11
C ASP A 111 -4.00 0.76 -0.08
N PHE A 112 -3.84 1.57 0.97
CA PHE A 112 -4.45 2.89 1.04
C PHE A 112 -4.00 3.78 -0.13
N MET A 113 -2.69 3.87 -0.39
CA MET A 113 -2.16 4.65 -1.51
C MET A 113 -2.64 4.14 -2.87
N LEU A 114 -2.78 2.81 -3.05
CA LEU A 114 -3.34 2.23 -4.27
C LEU A 114 -4.83 2.57 -4.43
N SER A 115 -5.58 2.64 -3.33
CA SER A 115 -7.01 3.01 -3.34
C SER A 115 -7.25 4.47 -3.72
N MET A 116 -6.28 5.36 -3.44
CA MET A 116 -6.31 6.77 -3.85
C MET A 116 -6.09 6.97 -5.35
N HIS A 117 -5.77 5.90 -6.08
CA HIS A 117 -5.55 5.95 -7.52
C HIS A 117 -6.61 5.13 -8.28
N HIS A 118 -6.96 5.57 -9.49
CA HIS A 118 -8.05 4.99 -10.27
C HIS A 118 -7.75 3.63 -10.92
N TYR A 119 -6.61 3.01 -10.59
CA TYR A 119 -6.08 1.86 -11.34
C TYR A 119 -6.30 0.52 -10.65
N ALA A 120 -6.64 0.51 -9.36
CA ALA A 120 -6.84 -0.73 -8.63
C ALA A 120 -8.10 -1.44 -9.15
N PRO A 121 -7.99 -2.67 -9.69
CA PRO A 121 -9.15 -3.37 -10.27
C PRO A 121 -10.13 -3.89 -9.21
N HIS A 122 -9.67 -4.01 -7.97
CA HIS A 122 -10.47 -4.46 -6.83
C HIS A 122 -9.91 -3.83 -5.54
N ALA A 123 -10.67 -3.99 -4.45
CA ALA A 123 -10.21 -3.57 -3.12
C ALA A 123 -9.03 -4.43 -2.65
N PHE A 124 -8.16 -3.82 -1.84
CA PHE A 124 -7.03 -4.46 -1.16
C PHE A 124 -6.10 -5.32 -2.06
N PRO A 125 -5.63 -4.80 -3.21
CA PRO A 125 -4.71 -5.54 -4.08
C PRO A 125 -3.38 -5.90 -3.41
N ALA A 126 -2.83 -5.07 -2.53
CA ALA A 126 -1.58 -5.35 -1.82
C ALA A 126 -1.76 -6.48 -0.81
N LEU A 127 -2.81 -6.42 0.01
CA LEU A 127 -3.15 -7.49 0.95
C LEU A 127 -3.44 -8.82 0.24
N SER A 128 -4.11 -8.75 -0.92
CA SER A 128 -4.36 -9.94 -1.73
C SER A 128 -3.04 -10.59 -2.19
N ALA A 129 -2.08 -9.79 -2.65
CA ALA A 129 -0.76 -10.28 -3.04
C ALA A 129 0.01 -10.87 -1.84
N TRP A 130 -0.04 -10.22 -0.67
CA TRP A 130 0.55 -10.75 0.56
C TRP A 130 -0.05 -12.10 0.93
N TYR A 131 -1.38 -12.23 0.89
CA TYR A 131 -2.07 -13.48 1.22
C TYR A 131 -1.68 -14.61 0.25
N GLU A 132 -1.63 -14.33 -1.05
CA GLU A 132 -1.19 -15.30 -2.04
C GLU A 132 0.23 -15.82 -1.78
N ILE A 133 1.13 -14.95 -1.35
CA ILE A 133 2.54 -15.29 -1.15
C ILE A 133 2.74 -15.98 0.19
N HIS A 134 2.32 -15.35 1.29
CA HIS A 134 2.58 -15.85 2.65
C HIS A 134 1.62 -16.96 3.09
N ARG A 135 0.40 -17.04 2.56
CA ARG A 135 -0.59 -18.06 2.95
C ARG A 135 -0.79 -19.14 1.90
N LEU A 136 -0.76 -18.80 0.61
CA LEU A 136 -0.97 -19.77 -0.48
C LEU A 136 0.35 -20.27 -1.12
N GLY A 137 1.50 -19.76 -0.69
CA GLY A 137 2.80 -20.22 -1.17
C GLY A 137 3.15 -19.79 -2.60
N LYS A 138 2.45 -18.81 -3.19
CA LYS A 138 2.83 -18.29 -4.51
C LYS A 138 4.19 -17.58 -4.41
N ARG A 139 5.05 -17.74 -5.41
CA ARG A 139 6.35 -17.05 -5.49
C ARG A 139 6.45 -16.33 -6.82
N TYR A 140 6.88 -15.08 -6.78
CA TYR A 140 7.08 -14.24 -7.97
C TYR A 140 8.58 -13.99 -8.12
N PRO A 141 9.31 -14.79 -8.92
CA PRO A 141 10.74 -14.61 -9.10
C PRO A 141 11.02 -13.28 -9.78
N ILE A 142 12.10 -12.61 -9.36
CA ILE A 142 12.57 -11.38 -10.00
C ILE A 142 13.13 -11.76 -11.37
N PRO A 143 12.59 -11.21 -12.47
CA PRO A 143 13.09 -11.53 -13.80
C PRO A 143 14.51 -10.98 -14.00
N ASP A 144 15.38 -11.80 -14.58
CA ASP A 144 16.65 -11.30 -15.12
C ASP A 144 16.37 -10.62 -16.46
N VAL A 145 16.66 -9.32 -16.55
CA VAL A 145 16.31 -8.48 -17.69
C VAL A 145 17.50 -7.63 -18.11
N GLU A 146 17.72 -7.60 -19.42
CA GLU A 146 18.73 -6.72 -19.99
C GLU A 146 18.38 -5.24 -19.73
N PRO A 147 19.38 -4.39 -19.42
CA PRO A 147 19.13 -2.97 -19.18
C PRO A 147 18.49 -2.28 -20.38
N PHE A 148 17.36 -1.63 -20.15
CA PHE A 148 16.70 -0.81 -21.17
C PHE A 148 17.56 0.42 -21.49
N PRO A 149 17.76 0.73 -22.77
CA PRO A 149 18.56 1.88 -23.17
C PRO A 149 17.89 3.18 -22.71
N ARG A 150 18.71 4.18 -22.38
CA ARG A 150 18.20 5.50 -22.03
C ARG A 150 17.49 6.13 -23.22
N VAL A 151 16.22 6.48 -23.03
CA VAL A 151 15.40 7.16 -24.02
C VAL A 151 14.99 8.56 -23.56
N PRO A 152 14.86 9.54 -24.47
CA PRO A 152 14.27 10.82 -24.12
C PRO A 152 12.80 10.63 -23.77
N VAL A 153 12.39 11.14 -22.61
CA VAL A 153 10.99 11.04 -22.17
C VAL A 153 10.17 12.10 -22.90
N ALA A 154 9.42 11.68 -23.91
CA ALA A 154 8.58 12.57 -24.71
C ALA A 154 7.48 13.22 -23.86
N ASN A 155 7.30 14.53 -24.00
CA ASN A 155 6.12 15.23 -23.51
C ASN A 155 5.05 15.20 -24.61
N TYR A 156 3.95 14.49 -24.36
CA TYR A 156 2.85 14.33 -25.32
C TYR A 156 1.86 15.49 -25.29
N GLY A 157 2.03 16.45 -24.37
CA GLY A 157 1.23 17.66 -24.28
C GLY A 157 0.65 17.87 -22.90
N TRP A 158 -0.45 18.63 -22.86
CA TRP A 158 -1.10 19.05 -21.63
C TRP A 158 -2.58 18.72 -21.70
N TYR A 159 -3.08 18.06 -20.65
CA TYR A 159 -4.50 17.83 -20.44
C TYR A 159 -5.05 18.94 -19.56
N HIS A 160 -6.03 19.71 -20.04
CA HIS A 160 -6.69 20.71 -19.22
C HIS A 160 -7.68 20.02 -18.29
N GLY A 161 -7.35 19.93 -16.99
CA GLY A 161 -8.18 19.28 -15.97
C GLY A 161 -9.42 20.11 -15.61
N GLY A 162 -9.46 21.38 -16.01
CA GLY A 162 -10.52 22.32 -15.63
C GLY A 162 -10.53 22.60 -14.12
N ARG A 163 -11.57 23.30 -13.67
CA ARG A 163 -11.87 23.45 -12.24
C ARG A 163 -12.62 22.22 -11.77
N PHE A 164 -11.94 21.07 -11.67
CA PHE A 164 -12.53 19.92 -10.98
C PHE A 164 -12.62 20.29 -9.49
N ASP A 165 -13.81 20.64 -9.01
CA ASP A 165 -14.09 21.09 -7.64
C ASP A 165 -13.21 22.27 -7.12
N ALA A 166 -12.59 23.09 -7.99
CA ALA A 166 -11.73 24.20 -7.56
C ALA A 166 -12.44 25.29 -6.72
N GLU A 167 -13.78 25.26 -6.69
CA GLU A 167 -14.62 26.16 -5.88
C GLU A 167 -15.18 25.47 -4.62
N ALA A 168 -15.03 24.15 -4.49
CA ALA A 168 -15.32 23.44 -3.26
C ALA A 168 -14.10 23.60 -2.33
N PRO A 169 -14.23 24.18 -1.14
CA PRO A 169 -13.12 24.39 -0.21
C PRO A 169 -12.79 23.08 0.52
N ALA A 170 -12.45 22.04 -0.23
CA ALA A 170 -12.06 20.74 0.30
C ALA A 170 -10.75 20.32 -0.36
N ASP A 171 -9.64 20.52 0.37
CA ASP A 171 -8.36 19.92 0.06
C ASP A 171 -8.27 18.58 0.81
N GLY A 172 -8.06 17.47 0.09
CA GLY A 172 -7.85 16.15 0.70
C GLY A 172 -8.77 15.03 0.17
N PRO A 173 -8.71 13.82 0.77
CA PRO A 173 -9.58 12.72 0.42
C PRO A 173 -11.05 13.09 0.65
N ARG A 174 -11.95 12.55 -0.20
CA ARG A 174 -13.39 12.79 -0.07
C ARG A 174 -13.92 12.23 1.25
N ASP A 175 -14.29 13.10 2.16
CA ASP A 175 -15.09 12.74 3.32
C ASP A 175 -16.57 12.82 2.92
N TYR A 176 -17.20 11.65 2.79
CA TYR A 176 -18.61 11.54 2.43
C TYR A 176 -19.56 12.22 3.44
N LEU A 177 -19.21 12.26 4.72
CA LEU A 177 -19.97 13.00 5.72
C LEU A 177 -19.79 14.50 5.49
N ALA A 178 -18.55 14.98 5.33
CA ALA A 178 -18.31 16.39 5.03
C ALA A 178 -18.98 16.84 3.72
N GLU A 179 -18.98 16.00 2.68
CA GLU A 179 -19.68 16.25 1.41
C GLU A 179 -21.20 16.28 1.54
N GLN A 180 -21.79 15.41 2.37
CA GLN A 180 -23.22 15.47 2.68
C GLN A 180 -23.61 16.81 3.32
N TRP A 181 -22.72 17.40 4.11
CA TRP A 181 -22.96 18.69 4.77
C TRP A 181 -22.37 19.88 4.01
N ASN A 182 -21.83 19.65 2.80
CA ASN A 182 -21.17 20.67 1.99
C ASN A 182 -22.19 21.73 1.53
N PRO A 183 -22.13 22.97 2.04
CA PRO A 183 -23.07 24.01 1.69
C PRO A 183 -22.95 24.49 0.24
N TYR A 184 -21.84 24.21 -0.45
CA TYR A 184 -21.68 24.50 -1.88
C TYR A 184 -22.58 23.61 -2.75
N ARG A 185 -22.78 22.35 -2.36
CA ARG A 185 -23.71 21.41 -3.04
C ARG A 185 -25.10 21.38 -2.39
N HIS A 186 -25.19 21.71 -1.11
CA HIS A 186 -26.40 21.63 -0.30
C HIS A 186 -26.60 22.89 0.58
N PRO A 187 -26.93 24.04 -0.02
CA PRO A 187 -26.96 25.34 0.66
C PRO A 187 -27.98 25.44 1.80
N ALA A 188 -28.94 24.53 1.88
CA ALA A 188 -29.95 24.47 2.95
C ALA A 188 -29.50 23.67 4.18
N ARG A 189 -28.32 23.03 4.17
CA ARG A 189 -27.85 22.17 5.26
C ARG A 189 -26.93 22.96 6.20
N VAL A 190 -27.09 22.74 7.51
CA VAL A 190 -26.26 23.36 8.54
C VAL A 190 -24.91 22.63 8.57
N SER A 191 -23.83 23.35 8.28
CA SER A 191 -22.48 22.78 8.20
C SER A 191 -21.91 22.43 9.58
N MET A 192 -21.01 21.44 9.65
CA MET A 192 -20.28 21.05 10.88
C MET A 192 -19.07 21.97 11.19
N TYR A 193 -19.18 23.28 10.96
CA TYR A 193 -18.18 24.23 11.45
C TYR A 193 -18.80 25.11 12.54
N ALA A 194 -18.02 25.46 13.56
CA ALA A 194 -18.38 26.53 14.48
C ALA A 194 -17.94 27.87 13.87
N GLN A 195 -18.82 28.88 13.88
CA GLN A 195 -18.47 30.23 13.46
C GLN A 195 -18.17 31.07 14.69
N MET A 196 -16.95 31.59 14.81
CA MET A 196 -16.57 32.47 15.90
C MET A 196 -17.21 33.86 15.73
N LYS A 197 -17.30 34.63 16.82
CA LYS A 197 -17.94 35.97 16.82
C LYS A 197 -17.32 36.97 15.84
N GLN A 198 -16.07 36.75 15.43
CA GLN A 198 -15.34 37.57 14.45
C GLN A 198 -15.52 37.11 12.99
N GLY A 199 -16.32 36.05 12.76
CA GLY A 199 -16.70 35.58 11.43
C GLY A 199 -15.90 34.38 10.90
N GLU A 200 -14.81 34.02 11.57
CA GLU A 200 -13.97 32.85 11.26
C GLU A 200 -14.75 31.54 11.40
N ARG A 201 -14.49 30.60 10.49
CA ARG A 201 -15.12 29.27 10.48
C ARG A 201 -14.09 28.24 10.88
N VAL A 202 -14.37 27.45 11.91
CA VAL A 202 -13.49 26.40 12.42
C VAL A 202 -14.18 25.05 12.39
N VAL A 203 -13.46 24.04 11.89
CA VAL A 203 -13.88 22.63 11.89
C VAL A 203 -12.94 21.89 12.83
N TYR A 204 -13.45 20.88 13.54
CA TYR A 204 -12.58 19.97 14.28
C TYR A 204 -11.85 19.06 13.30
N PHE A 205 -10.53 19.12 13.33
CA PHE A 205 -9.67 18.21 12.59
C PHE A 205 -8.53 17.78 13.49
N GLU A 206 -8.07 16.55 13.33
CA GLU A 206 -6.84 16.08 13.95
C GLU A 206 -5.71 16.35 12.96
N GLU A 207 -4.73 17.16 13.38
CA GLU A 207 -3.49 17.34 12.63
C GLU A 207 -2.53 16.21 12.99
N SER A 208 -2.09 15.49 11.97
CA SER A 208 -0.90 14.64 12.02
C SER A 208 0.04 15.11 10.92
N ASP A 209 1.31 15.28 11.24
CA ASP A 209 2.33 15.74 10.28
C ASP A 209 2.50 14.76 9.11
N HIS A 210 2.16 13.48 9.32
CA HIS A 210 2.33 12.40 8.36
C HIS A 210 1.19 11.37 8.38
N LEU A 211 1.11 10.58 7.30
CA LEU A 211 0.30 9.36 7.27
C LEU A 211 0.82 8.42 8.37
N ASP A 212 -0.01 8.18 9.38
CA ASP A 212 0.26 7.22 10.45
C ASP A 212 -0.62 5.98 10.29
N VAL A 213 -0.03 4.81 10.54
CA VAL A 213 -0.71 3.52 10.50
C VAL A 213 -0.36 2.80 11.79
N ASP A 214 -1.37 2.55 12.62
CA ASP A 214 -1.23 1.76 13.84
C ASP A 214 -0.70 0.36 13.50
N GLY A 215 0.56 0.10 13.84
CA GLY A 215 1.25 -1.15 13.49
C GLY A 215 0.64 -2.39 14.14
N ALA A 216 0.13 -2.29 15.36
CA ALA A 216 -0.50 -3.41 16.04
C ALA A 216 -1.83 -3.76 15.36
N ARG A 217 -2.66 -2.75 15.07
CA ARG A 217 -3.93 -2.95 14.35
C ARG A 217 -3.73 -3.37 12.91
N ALA A 218 -2.68 -2.88 12.25
CA ALA A 218 -2.31 -3.35 10.92
C ALA A 218 -1.93 -4.83 10.93
N CYS A 219 -1.15 -5.28 11.92
CA CYS A 219 -0.79 -6.69 12.07
C CYS A 219 -2.04 -7.56 12.27
N GLU A 220 -2.94 -7.18 13.20
CA GLU A 220 -4.22 -7.87 13.41
C GLU A 220 -5.05 -7.94 12.11
N PHE A 221 -5.12 -6.82 11.39
CA PHE A 221 -5.88 -6.70 10.14
C PHE A 221 -5.32 -7.58 9.01
N VAL A 222 -4.00 -7.56 8.81
CA VAL A 222 -3.34 -8.29 7.72
C VAL A 222 -3.34 -9.80 7.99
N THR A 223 -3.05 -10.20 9.23
CA THR A 223 -2.90 -11.61 9.60
C THR A 223 -4.21 -12.28 10.00
N CYS A 224 -5.29 -11.49 10.17
CA CYS A 224 -6.58 -11.90 10.72
C CYS A 224 -6.50 -12.47 12.16
N SER A 225 -5.49 -12.08 12.94
CA SER A 225 -5.25 -12.56 14.30
C SER A 225 -6.00 -11.73 15.35
N PHE A 226 -7.32 -11.61 15.21
CA PHE A 226 -8.14 -10.89 16.18
C PHE A 226 -8.38 -11.70 17.46
N ASP A 227 -8.52 -11.01 18.59
CA ASP A 227 -8.86 -11.66 19.86
C ASP A 227 -10.30 -12.22 19.88
N HIS A 228 -10.57 -13.10 20.84
CA HIS A 228 -11.88 -13.74 20.97
C HIS A 228 -13.00 -12.71 21.26
N ASP A 229 -12.69 -11.66 22.01
CA ASP A 229 -13.64 -10.62 22.41
C ASP A 229 -14.10 -9.78 21.21
N TRP A 230 -13.21 -9.54 20.24
CA TRP A 230 -13.51 -8.88 18.99
C TRP A 230 -14.45 -9.73 18.15
N TYR A 231 -14.16 -11.04 18.00
CA TYR A 231 -15.04 -11.95 17.26
C TYR A 231 -16.44 -12.03 17.89
N ALA A 232 -16.52 -12.10 19.23
CA ALA A 232 -17.79 -12.09 19.95
C ALA A 232 -18.58 -10.79 19.70
N ARG A 233 -17.91 -9.62 19.73
CA ARG A 233 -18.52 -8.32 19.42
C ARG A 233 -19.03 -8.23 17.99
N VAL A 234 -18.26 -8.68 17.00
CA VAL A 234 -18.67 -8.66 15.58
C VAL A 234 -19.86 -9.58 15.33
N GLN A 235 -19.90 -10.75 15.96
CA GLN A 235 -21.05 -11.65 15.87
C GLN A 235 -22.32 -11.03 16.47
N LEU A 236 -22.20 -10.38 17.63
CA LEU A 236 -23.31 -9.66 18.27
C LEU A 236 -23.83 -8.54 17.37
N ILE A 237 -22.94 -7.72 16.79
CA ILE A 237 -23.31 -6.65 15.87
C ILE A 237 -24.05 -7.22 14.65
N ARG A 238 -23.52 -8.27 14.00
CA ARG A 238 -24.19 -8.93 12.86
C ARG A 238 -25.57 -9.48 13.21
N GLN A 239 -25.75 -10.05 14.40
CA GLN A 239 -27.06 -10.53 14.86
C GLN A 239 -28.05 -9.37 15.02
N LEU A 240 -27.61 -8.26 15.62
CA LEU A 240 -28.42 -7.06 15.79
C LEU A 240 -28.79 -6.41 14.44
N THR A 241 -27.86 -6.33 13.48
CA THR A 241 -28.14 -5.80 12.13
C THR A 241 -29.12 -6.67 11.34
N ARG A 242 -29.07 -8.01 11.51
CA ARG A 242 -30.03 -8.95 10.92
C ARG A 242 -31.43 -8.80 11.52
N LEU A 243 -31.55 -8.57 12.83
CA LEU A 243 -32.82 -8.32 13.48
C LEU A 243 -33.44 -6.99 13.01
N ALA A 244 -32.63 -5.93 12.87
CA ALA A 244 -33.08 -4.64 12.37
C ALA A 244 -33.52 -4.65 10.88
N SER A 245 -32.85 -5.44 10.04
CA SER A 245 -33.22 -5.63 8.61
C SER A 245 -34.41 -6.58 8.41
N GLY A 246 -34.67 -7.50 9.35
CA GLY A 246 -35.88 -8.32 9.38
C GLY A 246 -37.15 -7.52 9.75
N LEU A 247 -36.99 -6.46 10.55
CA LEU A 247 -38.08 -5.55 10.93
C LEU A 247 -38.52 -4.60 9.79
N THR A 248 -37.67 -4.33 8.81
CA THR A 248 -37.97 -3.44 7.66
C THR A 248 -38.62 -4.15 6.47
N ARG A 249 -38.71 -5.49 6.46
CA ARG A 249 -39.38 -6.27 5.39
C ARG A 249 -40.83 -6.67 5.70
N ARG A 250 -41.43 -6.13 6.77
CA ARG A 250 -42.86 -6.30 7.09
C ARG A 250 -43.62 -4.98 6.95
N PHE A 251 -43.66 -4.44 5.74
CA PHE A 251 -44.70 -3.51 5.28
C PHE A 251 -44.86 -3.68 3.77
#